data_AF-A0AAQ4ERM3-F1
#
_entry.id   AF-A0AAQ4ERM3-F1
#
_cell.length_a   1.000
_cell.length_b   1.000
_cell.length_c   1.000
_cell.angle_alpha   90.00
_cell.angle_beta   90.00
_cell.angle_gamma   90.00
#
_symmetry.space_group_name_H-M   'P 1'
#
loop_
_entity.id
_entity.type
_entity.pdbx_description
1 polymer ?
#
loop_
_entity_poly.entity_id
_entity_poly.type
_entity_poly.pdbx_seq_one_letter_code
_entity_poly.pdbx_strand_id
1 'polypeptide(L)'
;MDEQSETASDTSSTPSSEAEQECSACLAVIPVEEIASIEGCGHFLCRNCIHGAKASASTERIRCVVGQGSDTPCQYYIQEAALQTVVAGD
;
A
#
# COMPACT_ATOMS: atom_id res chain seq x y z
N MET A 1 39.50 -33.32 21.21
CA MET A 1 38.71 -34.48 21.64
C MET A 1 37.64 -33.95 22.58
N ASP A 2 36.91 -32.92 22.13
CA ASP A 2 35.73 -32.99 21.23
C ASP A 2 34.53 -33.45 22.04
N GLU A 3 33.57 -32.54 22.27
CA GLU A 3 32.13 -32.75 22.49
C GLU A 3 31.56 -31.48 23.16
N GLN A 4 30.54 -30.77 22.69
CA GLN A 4 29.68 -30.85 21.52
C GLN A 4 29.16 -29.41 21.32
N SER A 5 29.33 -28.86 20.12
CA SER A 5 28.75 -27.58 19.68
C SER A 5 27.72 -27.90 18.61
N GLU A 6 26.48 -28.12 19.00
CA GLU A 6 25.37 -28.50 18.12
C GLU A 6 24.07 -28.08 18.83
N THR A 7 23.08 -27.41 18.26
CA THR A 7 22.81 -26.94 16.89
C THR A 7 21.79 -25.81 17.00
N ALA A 8 21.82 -24.92 16.01
CA ALA A 8 20.96 -23.76 15.86
C ALA A 8 19.46 -24.04 16.10
N SER A 9 18.80 -23.05 16.70
CA SER A 9 17.36 -22.94 16.85
C SER A 9 16.69 -22.98 15.48
N ASP A 10 16.15 -24.13 15.10
CA ASP A 10 15.31 -24.26 13.91
C ASP A 10 13.90 -24.64 14.34
N THR A 11 13.11 -23.60 14.64
CA THR A 11 11.67 -23.60 14.34
C THR A 11 11.26 -22.13 14.20
N SER A 12 11.80 -21.44 13.18
CA SER A 12 11.13 -20.25 12.68
C SER A 12 9.93 -20.75 11.89
N SER A 13 8.82 -20.90 12.60
CA SER A 13 7.51 -21.16 12.00
C SER A 13 7.31 -20.16 10.87
N THR A 14 7.24 -20.68 9.65
CA THR A 14 6.82 -20.05 8.40
C THR A 14 6.18 -18.67 8.60
N PRO A 15 6.80 -17.56 8.13
CA PRO A 15 6.02 -16.35 7.95
C PRO A 15 5.04 -16.70 6.82
N SER A 16 3.75 -16.83 7.17
CA SER A 16 2.68 -16.63 6.21
C SER A 16 3.00 -15.28 5.59
N SER A 17 3.63 -15.30 4.41
CA SER A 17 4.18 -14.10 3.80
C SER A 17 2.98 -13.36 3.24
N GLU A 18 2.34 -12.59 4.12
CA GLU A 18 1.42 -11.54 3.75
C GLU A 18 2.20 -10.73 2.72
N ALA A 19 1.77 -10.76 1.45
CA ALA A 19 2.45 -9.97 0.46
C ALA A 19 2.26 -8.51 0.88
N GLU A 20 3.34 -7.83 1.23
CA GLU A 20 3.33 -6.43 1.59
C GLU A 20 3.70 -5.59 0.37
N GLN A 21 3.16 -4.37 0.29
CA GLN A 21 3.56 -3.39 -0.70
C GLN A 21 3.70 -1.99 -0.14
N GLU A 22 4.54 -1.21 -0.80
CA GLU A 22 4.83 0.17 -0.42
C GLU A 22 3.86 1.15 -1.10
N CYS A 23 3.24 2.01 -0.29
CA CYS A 23 2.42 3.11 -0.78
C CYS A 23 3.29 4.16 -1.49
N SER A 24 3.02 4.42 -2.77
CA SER A 24 3.75 5.39 -3.57
C SER A 24 3.59 6.86 -3.12
N ALA A 25 2.69 7.14 -2.16
CA ALA A 25 2.45 8.50 -1.66
C ALA A 25 3.08 8.76 -0.27
N CYS A 26 2.91 7.83 0.68
CA CYS A 26 3.44 7.98 2.04
C CYS A 26 4.60 7.05 2.38
N LEU A 27 5.00 6.17 1.45
CA LEU A 27 6.06 5.17 1.60
C LEU A 27 5.83 4.20 2.77
N ALA A 28 4.57 4.06 3.22
CA ALA A 28 4.20 3.07 4.21
C ALA A 28 4.14 1.68 3.56
N VAL A 29 4.72 0.68 4.21
CA VAL A 29 4.57 -0.73 3.87
C VAL A 29 3.28 -1.24 4.48
N ILE A 30 2.38 -1.75 3.63
CA ILE A 30 1.01 -2.15 3.98
C ILE A 30 0.72 -3.50 3.31
N PRO A 31 -0.10 -4.39 3.89
CA PRO A 31 -0.55 -5.60 3.21
C PRO A 31 -1.19 -5.31 1.84
N VAL A 32 -0.95 -6.16 0.83
CA VAL A 32 -1.49 -5.98 -0.53
C VAL A 32 -3.02 -5.97 -0.59
N GLU A 33 -3.68 -6.57 0.40
CA GLU A 33 -5.15 -6.55 0.52
C GLU A 33 -5.70 -5.19 0.95
N GLU A 34 -4.86 -4.36 1.58
CA GLU A 34 -5.18 -3.01 2.03
C GLU A 34 -4.61 -1.92 1.12
N ILE A 35 -3.83 -2.30 0.09
CA ILE A 35 -3.29 -1.37 -0.90
C ILE A 35 -4.14 -1.42 -2.18
N ALA A 36 -4.43 -0.26 -2.76
CA ALA A 36 -5.15 -0.19 -4.01
C ALA A 36 -4.21 0.23 -5.14
N SER A 37 -4.24 -0.50 -6.24
CA SER A 37 -3.53 -0.16 -7.48
C SER A 37 -4.36 0.78 -8.34
N ILE A 38 -3.75 1.87 -8.80
CA ILE A 38 -4.41 2.82 -9.70
C ILE A 38 -4.14 2.41 -11.15
N GLU A 39 -5.15 1.85 -11.82
CA GLU A 39 -5.07 1.59 -13.26
C GLU A 39 -4.81 2.89 -14.03
N GLY A 40 -3.91 2.83 -15.01
CA GLY A 40 -3.49 3.98 -15.82
C GLY A 40 -2.15 4.57 -15.41
N CYS A 41 -1.87 4.75 -14.11
CA CYS A 41 -0.54 5.19 -13.65
C CYS A 41 0.29 4.09 -12.96
N GLY A 42 -0.34 3.02 -12.48
CA GLY A 42 0.35 1.91 -11.82
C GLY A 42 0.86 2.23 -10.40
N HIS A 43 0.45 3.35 -9.82
CA HIS A 43 0.79 3.69 -8.44
C HIS A 43 -0.04 2.88 -7.45
N PHE A 44 0.58 2.53 -6.32
CA PHE A 44 -0.09 1.84 -5.22
C PHE A 44 -0.35 2.83 -4.09
N LEU A 45 -1.60 2.91 -3.63
CA LEU A 45 -2.00 3.84 -2.58
C LEU A 45 -2.66 3.08 -1.43
N CYS A 46 -2.24 3.40 -0.21
CA CYS A 46 -2.86 2.85 0.99
C CYS A 46 -4.22 3.50 1.27
N ARG A 47 -5.02 2.83 2.09
CA ARG A 47 -6.35 3.30 2.53
C ARG A 47 -6.33 4.75 3.01
N ASN A 48 -5.37 5.09 3.88
CA ASN A 48 -5.30 6.43 4.47
C ASN A 48 -5.03 7.52 3.44
N CYS A 49 -4.12 7.27 2.48
CA CYS A 49 -3.86 8.23 1.40
C CYS A 49 -5.07 8.42 0.51
N ILE A 50 -5.82 7.35 0.21
CA ILE A 50 -7.04 7.41 -0.59
C ILE A 50 -8.14 8.16 0.15
N HIS A 51 -8.35 7.88 1.44
CA HIS A 51 -9.31 8.60 2.28
C HIS A 51 -8.98 10.08 2.40
N GLY A 52 -7.70 10.42 2.60
CA GLY A 52 -7.25 11.82 2.61
C GLY A 52 -7.48 12.52 1.27
N ALA A 53 -7.23 11.82 0.15
CA ALA A 53 -7.50 12.32 -1.19
C ALA A 53 -9.01 12.57 -1.40
N LYS A 54 -9.86 11.65 -0.95
CA LYS A 54 -11.32 11.74 -1.02
C LYS A 54 -11.86 12.88 -0.18
N ALA A 55 -11.37 13.04 1.05
CA ALA A 55 -11.77 14.12 1.95
C ALA A 55 -11.37 15.50 1.39
N SER A 56 -10.26 15.56 0.66
CA SER A 56 -9.77 16.79 0.04
C SER A 56 -10.41 17.08 -1.33
N ALA A 57 -11.05 16.09 -1.95
CA ALA A 57 -11.68 16.23 -3.25
C ALA A 57 -13.09 16.81 -3.10
N SER A 58 -13.39 17.88 -3.84
CA SER A 58 -14.73 18.45 -3.96
C SER A 58 -15.57 17.78 -5.07
N THR A 59 -15.00 16.80 -5.77
CA THR A 59 -15.58 16.16 -6.95
C THR A 59 -15.66 14.64 -6.77
N GLU A 60 -16.60 14.01 -7.48
CA GLU A 60 -16.74 12.54 -7.54
C GLU A 60 -15.49 11.83 -8.07
N ARG A 61 -14.64 12.53 -8.84
CA ARG A 61 -13.37 12.03 -9.34
C ARG A 61 -12.22 12.49 -8.47
N ILE A 62 -11.47 11.54 -7.93
CA ILE A 62 -10.33 11.80 -7.04
C ILE A 62 -9.04 11.60 -7.83
N ARG A 63 -8.13 12.58 -7.80
CA ARG A 63 -6.83 12.45 -8.44
C ARG A 63 -5.87 11.62 -7.59
N CYS A 64 -4.97 10.91 -8.25
CA CYS A 64 -3.85 10.26 -7.60
C CYS A 64 -3.04 11.30 -6.80
N VAL A 65 -2.68 10.96 -5.57
CA VAL A 65 -1.94 11.86 -4.66
C VAL A 65 -0.43 11.75 -4.80
N VAL A 66 0.06 10.82 -5.64
CA VAL A 66 1.50 10.67 -5.89
C VAL A 66 2.05 11.89 -6.59
N GLY A 67 3.14 12.42 -6.04
CA GLY A 67 3.82 13.60 -6.58
C GLY A 67 3.07 14.91 -6.35
N GLN A 68 2.01 14.96 -5.53
CA GLN A 68 1.39 16.24 -5.16
C GLN A 68 2.38 17.06 -4.32
N GLY A 69 2.93 18.12 -4.93
CA GLY A 69 4.04 18.92 -4.38
C GLY A 69 5.34 18.84 -5.19
N SER A 70 5.39 17.99 -6.22
CA SER A 70 6.48 17.95 -7.21
C SER A 70 6.14 18.77 -8.46
N ASP A 71 7.13 19.04 -9.31
CA ASP A 71 6.94 19.72 -10.61
C ASP A 71 6.08 18.90 -11.59
N THR A 72 5.96 17.58 -11.38
CA THR A 72 5.22 16.66 -12.26
C THR A 72 4.32 15.73 -11.44
N PRO A 73 3.18 16.23 -10.90
CA PRO A 73 2.24 15.40 -10.17
C PRO A 73 1.56 14.38 -11.08
N CYS A 74 1.14 13.25 -10.51
CA CYS A 74 0.38 12.25 -11.24
C CYS A 74 -0.97 12.83 -11.68
N GLN A 75 -1.28 12.76 -12.98
CA GLN A 75 -2.50 13.33 -13.57
C GLN A 75 -3.65 12.32 -13.70
N TYR A 76 -3.43 11.07 -13.30
CA TYR A 76 -4.44 10.02 -13.34
C TYR A 76 -5.43 10.11 -12.17
N TYR A 77 -6.63 9.60 -12.40
CA TYR A 77 -7.69 9.51 -11.41
C TYR A 77 -7.71 8.13 -10.75
N ILE A 78 -7.96 8.12 -9.44
CA ILE A 78 -8.21 6.92 -8.66
C ILE A 78 -9.54 6.33 -9.12
N GLN A 79 -9.55 5.06 -9.54
CA GLN A 79 -10.80 4.40 -9.94
C GLN A 79 -11.73 4.20 -8.74
N GLU A 80 -13.04 4.19 -9.00
CA GLU A 80 -14.05 3.92 -7.97
C GLU A 80 -13.84 2.57 -7.28
N ALA A 81 -13.37 1.55 -7.99
CA ALA A 81 -13.03 0.26 -7.42
C ALA A 81 -11.99 0.40 -6.28
N ALA A 82 -10.90 1.13 -6.54
CA ALA A 82 -9.87 1.43 -5.54
C ALA A 82 -10.40 2.26 -4.37
N LEU A 83 -11.37 3.15 -4.61
CA LEU A 83 -12.05 3.89 -3.54
C LEU A 83 -12.93 3.00 -2.66
N GLN A 84 -13.50 1.93 -3.22
CA GLN A 84 -14.36 0.99 -2.48
C GLN A 84 -13.54 -0.04 -1.69
N THR A 85 -12.39 -0.47 -2.22
CA THR A 85 -11.48 -1.42 -1.52
C THR A 85 -11.12 -0.91 -0.13
N VAL A 86 -11.00 0.40 0.02
CA VAL A 86 -10.56 1.04 1.25
C VAL A 86 -11.69 1.41 2.22
N VAL A 87 -12.95 1.16 1.86
CA VAL A 87 -14.15 1.40 2.70
C VAL A 87 -14.62 0.11 3.38
N ALA A 88 -14.27 -1.07 2.86
CA ALA A 88 -14.73 -2.37 3.37
C ALA A 88 -13.89 -2.90 4.55
N GLY A 89 -13.62 -2.06 5.56
CA GLY A 89 -12.97 -2.45 6.80
C GLY A 89 -13.57 -1.61 7.92
N ASP A 90 -14.52 -2.22 8.63
CA ASP A 90 -15.26 -1.68 9.78
C ASP A 90 -14.35 -1.59 11.02
#